data_AF-A0A3C0VTN2-F1
#
_entry.id   AF-A0A3C0VTN2-F1
#
_cell.length_a   1.000
_cell.length_b   1.000
_cell.length_c   1.000
_cell.angle_alpha   90.00
_cell.angle_beta   90.00
_cell.angle_gamma   90.00
#
_symmetry.space_group_name_H-M   'P 1'
#
loop_
_entity.id
_entity.type
_entity.pdbx_description
1 polymer ?
#
loop_
_entity_poly.entity_id
_entity_poly.type
_entity_poly.pdbx_seq_one_letter_code
_entity_poly.pdbx_strand_id
1 'polypeptide(L)'
;MSFANPYAQYKNSKILTASPAELTLMLYEGAIKFGNIAIEAIENKEIEKAHNNIIRVQKIIDEFRATLNRKYPVAEEFDKIYRYLLRR
;
A
#
# COMPACT_ATOMS: atom_id res chain seq x y z
N MET A 1 -29.04 9.43 -14.18
CA MET A 1 -28.18 10.19 -13.23
C MET A 1 -27.53 9.18 -12.30
N SER A 2 -26.20 9.11 -12.26
CA SER A 2 -25.46 8.13 -11.45
C SER A 2 -25.64 8.43 -9.97
N PHE A 3 -26.18 7.49 -9.20
CA PHE A 3 -26.18 7.54 -7.74
C PHE A 3 -24.73 7.54 -7.26
N ALA A 4 -24.20 8.71 -6.90
CA ALA A 4 -22.89 8.82 -6.27
C ALA A 4 -22.90 7.99 -4.99
N ASN A 5 -22.09 6.94 -4.95
CA ASN A 5 -22.00 6.01 -3.82
C ASN A 5 -21.56 6.79 -2.56
N PRO A 6 -22.43 7.00 -1.55
CA PRO A 6 -22.11 7.81 -0.37
C PRO A 6 -20.90 7.29 0.41
N TYR A 7 -20.64 5.98 0.35
CA TYR A 7 -19.46 5.36 0.96
C TYR A 7 -18.15 5.76 0.26
N ALA A 8 -18.18 5.91 -1.07
CA ALA A 8 -17.02 6.37 -1.83
C ALA A 8 -16.69 7.82 -1.51
N GLN A 9 -17.71 8.66 -1.30
CA GLN A 9 -17.51 10.06 -0.87
C GLN A 9 -16.87 10.13 0.51
N TYR A 10 -17.34 9.35 1.49
CA TYR A 10 -16.75 9.33 2.83
C TYR A 10 -15.27 8.90 2.82
N LYS A 11 -14.95 7.85 2.05
CA LYS A 11 -13.58 7.35 1.94
C LYS A 11 -12.65 8.37 1.28
N ASN A 12 -13.12 9.10 0.27
CA ASN A 12 -12.38 10.17 -0.38
C ASN A 12 -12.16 11.36 0.56
N SER A 13 -13.18 11.78 1.30
CA SER A 13 -13.04 12.87 2.28
C SER A 13 -12.01 12.53 3.34
N LYS A 14 -12.01 11.29 3.86
CA LYS A 14 -11.01 10.83 4.84
C LYS A 14 -9.58 10.93 4.29
N ILE A 15 -9.35 10.59 3.02
CA ILE A 15 -8.04 10.71 2.39
C ILE A 15 -7.64 12.17 2.23
N LEU A 16 -8.57 13.02 1.77
CA LEU A 16 -8.29 14.43 1.47
C LEU A 16 -8.00 15.27 2.73
N THR A 17 -8.52 14.86 3.89
CA THR A 17 -8.28 15.56 5.17
C THR A 17 -7.24 14.88 6.05
N ALA A 18 -6.70 13.73 5.63
CA ALA A 18 -5.70 13.01 6.41
C ALA A 18 -4.37 13.79 6.43
N SER A 19 -3.72 13.80 7.59
CA SER A 19 -2.34 14.27 7.72
C SER A 19 -1.37 13.37 6.95
N PRO A 20 -0.15 13.85 6.61
CA PRO A 20 0.86 13.02 5.94
C PRO A 20 1.20 11.73 6.70
N ALA A 21 1.19 11.77 8.04
CA ALA A 21 1.43 10.60 8.87
C ALA A 21 0.28 9.58 8.76
N GLU A 22 -0.96 10.04 8.75
CA GLU A 22 -2.13 9.18 8.56
C GLU A 22 -2.15 8.58 7.14
N LEU A 23 -1.79 9.34 6.11
CA LEU A 23 -1.66 8.81 4.75
C LEU A 23 -0.60 7.70 4.67
N THR A 24 0.54 7.91 5.34
CA THR A 24 1.60 6.89 5.43
C THR A 24 1.10 5.63 6.15
N LEU A 25 0.38 5.79 7.26
CA LEU A 25 -0.23 4.66 7.98
C LEU A 25 -1.24 3.91 7.11
N MET A 26 -2.10 4.64 6.39
CA MET A 26 -3.09 4.04 5.48
C MET A 26 -2.43 3.24 4.35
N LEU A 27 -1.27 3.68 3.85
CA LEU A 27 -0.48 2.89 2.89
C LEU A 27 0.03 1.59 3.52
N TYR A 28 0.53 1.63 4.76
CA TYR A 28 0.94 0.41 5.48
C TYR A 28 -0.22 -0.56 5.69
N GLU A 29 -1.38 -0.06 6.14
CA GLU A 29 -2.60 -0.85 6.27
C GLU A 29 -3.01 -1.47 4.92
N GLY A 30 -2.89 -0.71 3.84
CA GLY A 30 -3.13 -1.17 2.48
C GLY A 30 -2.19 -2.30 2.06
N ALA A 31 -0.88 -2.16 2.30
CA ALA A 31 0.12 -3.17 1.98
C ALA A 31 -0.14 -4.47 2.75
N ILE A 32 -0.42 -4.38 4.06
CA ILE A 32 -0.74 -5.55 4.90
C ILE A 32 -2.01 -6.23 4.39
N LYS A 33 -3.07 -5.46 4.12
CA LYS A 33 -4.33 -5.99 3.60
C LYS A 33 -4.13 -6.75 2.29
N PHE A 34 -3.46 -6.15 1.31
CA PHE A 34 -3.24 -6.80 0.01
C PHE A 34 -2.29 -8.00 0.13
N GLY A 35 -1.29 -7.94 1.02
CA GLY A 35 -0.45 -9.10 1.34
C GLY A 35 -1.25 -10.28 1.87
N ASN A 36 -2.15 -10.05 2.83
CA ASN A 36 -3.02 -11.11 3.37
C ASN A 36 -3.94 -11.71 2.30
N ILE A 37 -4.53 -10.88 1.43
CA ILE A 37 -5.36 -11.37 0.31
C ILE A 37 -4.52 -12.19 -0.67
N ALA A 38 -3.27 -11.80 -0.92
CA ALA A 38 -2.38 -12.56 -1.80
C ALA A 38 -2.05 -13.94 -1.20
N ILE A 39 -1.78 -14.02 0.11
CA ILE A 39 -1.54 -15.29 0.82
C ILE A 39 -2.75 -16.21 0.69
N GLU A 40 -3.95 -15.73 1.02
CA GLU A 40 -5.19 -16.50 0.90
C GLU A 40 -5.46 -16.95 -0.54
N ALA A 41 -5.21 -16.08 -1.53
CA ALA A 41 -5.36 -16.42 -2.94
C ALA A 41 -4.38 -17.51 -3.39
N ILE A 42 -3.15 -17.53 -2.86
CA ILE A 42 -2.17 -18.58 -3.13
C ILE A 42 -2.67 -19.93 -2.57
N GLU A 43 -3.15 -19.93 -1.33
CA GLU A 43 -3.69 -21.13 -0.66
C GLU A 43 -4.87 -21.73 -1.45
N ASN A 44 -5.73 -20.85 -1.98
CA ASN A 44 -6.89 -21.22 -2.80
C ASN A 44 -6.56 -21.48 -4.29
N LYS A 45 -5.29 -21.42 -4.70
CA LYS A 45 -4.82 -21.57 -6.09
C LYS A 45 -5.42 -20.53 -7.07
N GLU A 46 -5.83 -19.37 -6.56
CA GLU A 46 -6.33 -18.23 -7.34
C GLU A 46 -5.15 -17.36 -7.85
N ILE A 47 -4.38 -17.88 -8.80
CA ILE A 47 -3.08 -17.31 -9.22
C ILE A 47 -3.18 -15.85 -9.70
N GLU A 48 -4.17 -15.51 -10.52
CA GLU A 48 -4.34 -14.15 -11.03
C GLU A 48 -4.63 -13.16 -9.90
N LYS A 49 -5.49 -13.55 -8.94
CA LYS A 49 -5.83 -12.73 -7.78
C LYS A 49 -4.61 -12.54 -6.87
N ALA A 50 -3.82 -13.60 -6.65
CA ALA A 50 -2.57 -13.49 -5.92
C ALA A 50 -1.62 -12.48 -6.58
N HIS A 51 -1.35 -12.65 -7.87
CA HIS A 51 -0.49 -11.77 -8.64
C HIS A 51 -0.92 -10.30 -8.58
N ASN A 52 -2.21 -10.04 -8.80
CA ASN A 52 -2.76 -8.69 -8.77
C ASN A 52 -2.61 -8.01 -7.40
N ASN A 53 -2.75 -8.77 -6.31
CA ASN A 53 -2.56 -8.23 -4.97
C ASN A 53 -1.07 -8.05 -4.61
N ILE A 54 -0.19 -8.94 -5.06
CA ILE A 54 1.27 -8.77 -4.92
C ILE A 54 1.74 -7.48 -5.61
N ILE A 55 1.29 -7.23 -6.84
CA ILE A 55 1.61 -5.98 -7.56
C ILE A 55 1.14 -4.76 -6.77
N ARG A 56 -0.02 -4.81 -6.12
CA ARG A 56 -0.51 -3.70 -5.30
C ARG A 56 0.40 -3.44 -4.09
N VAL A 57 0.87 -4.51 -3.43
CA VAL A 57 1.87 -4.37 -2.35
C VAL A 57 3.14 -3.73 -2.88
N GLN A 58 3.69 -4.22 -4.00
CA GLN A 58 4.91 -3.68 -4.60
C GLN A 58 4.78 -2.19 -4.92
N LYS A 59 3.66 -1.76 -5.52
CA LYS A 59 3.40 -0.34 -5.81
C LYS A 59 3.41 0.53 -4.55
N ILE A 60 2.88 0.03 -3.43
CA ILE A 60 2.91 0.76 -2.15
C ILE A 60 4.34 0.86 -1.62
N ILE A 61 5.13 -0.22 -1.68
CA ILE A 61 6.52 -0.20 -1.24
C ILE A 61 7.37 0.73 -2.10
N ASP A 62 7.14 0.77 -3.42
CA ASP A 62 7.80 1.73 -4.31
C ASP A 62 7.42 3.18 -3.97
N GLU A 63 6.15 3.45 -3.64
CA GLU A 63 5.71 4.78 -3.18
C GLU A 63 6.43 5.20 -1.90
N PHE A 64 6.56 4.29 -0.91
CA PHE A 64 7.35 4.58 0.28
C PHE A 64 8.80 4.94 -0.05
N ARG A 65 9.43 4.21 -0.98
CA ARG A 65 10.81 4.49 -1.40
C ARG A 65 10.95 5.84 -2.11
N ALA A 66 9.98 6.18 -2.96
CA ALA A 66 9.95 7.42 -3.73
C ALA A 66 9.74 8.65 -2.83
N THR A 67 8.97 8.50 -1.74
CA THR A 67 8.60 9.60 -0.84
C THR A 67 9.49 9.71 0.40
N LEU A 68 10.48 8.83 0.59
CA LEU A 68 11.44 8.88 1.69
C LEU A 68 12.20 10.22 1.73
N ASN A 69 12.14 10.88 2.88
CA ASN A 69 12.89 12.12 3.10
C ASN A 69 14.38 11.84 3.38
N ARG A 70 15.19 11.88 2.33
CA ARG A 70 16.64 11.61 2.34
C ARG A 70 17.49 12.63 3.11
N LYS A 71 16.89 13.69 3.67
CA LYS A 71 17.59 14.59 4.59
C LYS A 71 17.95 13.92 5.91
N TYR A 72 17.22 12.87 6.30
CA TYR A 72 17.45 12.15 7.55
C TYR A 72 18.21 10.85 7.29
N PRO A 73 19.27 10.52 8.06
CA PRO A 73 20.07 9.30 7.86
C PRO A 73 19.25 8.01 7.87
N VAL A 74 18.19 7.97 8.69
CA VAL A 74 17.29 6.80 8.80
C VAL A 74 16.62 6.43 7.46
N ALA A 75 16.51 7.36 6.51
CA ALA A 75 15.91 7.09 5.21
C ALA A 75 16.69 6.02 4.43
N GLU A 76 18.01 5.94 4.59
CA GLU A 76 18.82 4.88 3.96
C GLU A 76 18.58 3.51 4.59
N GLU A 77 18.29 3.44 5.89
CA GLU A 77 17.93 2.19 6.57
C GLU A 77 16.57 1.70 6.09
N PHE A 78 15.59 2.59 5.97
CA PHE A 78 14.28 2.27 5.40
C PHE A 78 14.37 1.83 3.94
N ASP A 79 15.16 2.51 3.09
CA ASP A 79 15.31 2.11 1.68
C ASP A 79 15.91 0.70 1.54
N LYS A 80 16.85 0.32 2.40
CA LYS A 80 17.39 -1.06 2.42
C LYS A 80 16.30 -2.08 2.74
N ILE A 81 15.46 -1.80 3.74
CA ILE A 81 14.34 -2.68 4.11
C ILE A 81 13.34 -2.78 2.95
N TYR A 82 12.93 -1.66 2.37
CA TYR A 82 11.97 -1.66 1.27
C TYR A 82 12.50 -2.35 0.01
N ARG A 83 13.80 -2.19 -0.32
CA ARG A 83 14.43 -2.95 -1.42
C ARG A 83 14.43 -4.45 -1.16
N TYR A 84 14.67 -4.87 0.08
CA TYR A 84 14.60 -6.27 0.45
C TYR A 84 13.18 -6.82 0.26
N LEU A 85 12.16 -6.07 0.70
CA LEU A 85 10.75 -6.44 0.52
C LEU A 85 10.35 -6.57 -0.96
N LEU A 86 10.80 -5.66 -1.83
CA LEU A 86 10.49 -5.72 -3.27
C LEU A 86 11.11 -6.92 -4.00
N ARG A 87 12.19 -7.48 -3.46
CA ARG A 87 12.91 -8.61 -4.07
C ARG A 87 12.35 -9.97 -3.66
N ARG A 88 11.59 -10.03 -2.57
CA ARG A 88 11.05 -11.26 -1.98
C ARG A 88 9.61 -11.50 -2.39
#